data_AF-A0A7J7DUA0-F1
#
_entry.id   AF-A0A7J7DUA0-F1
#
_cell.length_a   1.000
_cell.length_b   1.000
_cell.length_c   1.000
_cell.angle_alpha   90.00
_cell.angle_beta   90.00
_cell.angle_gamma   90.00
#
_symmetry.space_group_name_H-M   'P 1'
#
loop_
_entity.id
_entity.type
_entity.pdbx_description
1 polymer ?
#
loop_
_entity_poly.entity_id
_entity_poly.type
_entity_poly.pdbx_seq_one_letter_code
_entity_poly.pdbx_strand_id
1 'polypeptide(L)'
;MIPPPYSYMPYPDWRHMGSYVYTYSKRWPTATMVLHNYRRGYGLGYDSVSDDYKLVLIDDTLELGDISIVYSMKRNYWEWSRIPLDLFMLEARGSFVEGFLNWGSGRNIVAFALDTEEFCQVPLPNGIKGLALMNVGVLGGCLMMTHANISESKRNVWVMKDYMVKDSWSKLYVLPSVPIKVIDQISSE
;
A
#
# COMPACT_ATOMS: atom_id res chain seq x y z
N MET A 1 -12.37 17.45 29.10
CA MET A 1 -12.42 16.00 29.34
C MET A 1 -11.93 15.34 28.07
N ILE A 2 -10.72 14.78 28.08
CA ILE A 2 -10.04 14.20 26.90
C ILE A 2 -10.51 12.74 26.78
N PRO A 3 -10.93 12.24 25.59
CA PRO A 3 -11.34 10.85 25.44
C PRO A 3 -10.15 9.90 25.61
N PRO A 4 -10.36 8.66 26.09
CA PRO A 4 -9.26 7.73 26.36
C PRO A 4 -8.60 7.23 25.07
N PRO A 5 -7.31 6.85 25.12
CA PRO A 5 -6.60 6.31 23.96
C PRO A 5 -7.21 4.96 23.56
N TYR A 6 -7.48 4.82 22.26
CA TYR A 6 -7.96 3.63 21.59
C TYR A 6 -7.37 2.33 22.19
N SER A 7 -8.20 1.58 22.90
CA SER A 7 -7.91 0.18 23.23
C SER A 7 -7.89 -0.60 21.92
N TYR A 8 -6.73 -1.08 21.51
CA TYR A 8 -6.58 -2.03 20.41
C TYR A 8 -7.47 -3.25 20.69
N MET A 9 -8.58 -3.38 19.94
CA MET A 9 -9.24 -4.68 19.82
C MET A 9 -8.29 -5.63 19.08
N PRO A 10 -8.09 -6.87 19.56
CA PRO A 10 -7.33 -7.85 18.80
C PRO A 10 -8.07 -8.17 17.50
N TYR A 11 -7.35 -8.24 16.38
CA TYR A 11 -7.90 -8.67 15.10
C TYR A 11 -8.58 -10.05 15.25
N PRO A 12 -9.82 -10.23 14.77
CA PRO A 12 -10.47 -11.53 14.81
C PRO A 12 -9.68 -12.58 14.02
N ASP A 13 -9.64 -13.81 14.54
CA ASP A 13 -9.00 -14.95 13.89
C ASP A 13 -9.69 -15.27 12.55
N TRP A 14 -8.96 -15.01 11.46
CA TRP A 14 -9.44 -15.13 10.08
C TRP A 14 -9.88 -16.55 9.71
N ARG A 15 -9.46 -17.58 10.48
CA ARG A 15 -9.79 -18.98 10.24
C ARG A 15 -11.24 -19.35 10.60
N HIS A 16 -11.95 -18.46 11.28
CA HIS A 16 -13.31 -18.73 11.77
C HIS A 16 -14.40 -17.86 11.13
N MET A 17 -14.06 -17.02 10.14
CA MET A 17 -15.06 -16.28 9.35
C MET A 17 -15.41 -17.07 8.09
N GLY A 18 -16.67 -17.51 7.99
CA GLY A 18 -17.17 -18.38 6.92
C GLY A 18 -16.90 -17.87 5.50
N SER A 19 -17.02 -18.77 4.53
CA SER A 19 -16.81 -18.50 3.11
C SER A 19 -17.78 -17.42 2.59
N TYR A 20 -17.27 -16.22 2.31
CA TYR A 20 -18.06 -15.16 1.69
C TYR A 20 -17.81 -15.08 0.18
N VAL A 21 -18.85 -14.64 -0.52
CA VAL A 21 -19.10 -14.78 -1.96
C VAL A 21 -18.39 -13.67 -2.74
N TYR A 22 -17.59 -14.05 -3.74
CA TYR A 22 -17.10 -13.17 -4.78
C TYR A 22 -18.29 -12.58 -5.55
N THR A 23 -18.47 -11.26 -5.53
CA THR A 23 -19.52 -10.60 -6.33
C THR A 23 -18.89 -9.87 -7.51
N TYR A 24 -19.59 -9.80 -8.65
CA TYR A 24 -19.12 -9.16 -9.87
C TYR A 24 -20.00 -7.96 -10.20
N SER A 25 -19.42 -6.80 -10.56
CA SER A 25 -20.19 -5.61 -10.95
C SER A 25 -19.60 -4.92 -12.18
N LYS A 26 -20.45 -4.60 -13.17
CA LYS A 26 -20.07 -3.75 -14.31
C LYS A 26 -20.14 -2.25 -14.00
N ARG A 27 -20.88 -1.87 -12.96
CA ARG A 27 -20.99 -0.47 -12.54
C ARG A 27 -19.87 -0.16 -11.56
N TRP A 28 -19.36 1.08 -11.64
CA TRP A 28 -18.57 1.64 -10.55
C TRP A 28 -19.27 1.38 -9.22
N PRO A 29 -18.56 0.99 -8.15
CA PRO A 29 -19.15 0.90 -6.82
C PRO A 29 -19.74 2.26 -6.46
N THR A 30 -21.06 2.42 -6.57
CA THR A 30 -21.70 3.75 -6.54
C THR A 30 -21.88 4.24 -5.10
N ALA A 31 -21.62 5.54 -4.89
CA ALA A 31 -22.03 6.42 -3.80
C ALA A 31 -21.62 6.10 -2.34
N THR A 32 -21.70 4.85 -1.87
CA THR A 32 -21.32 4.53 -0.48
C THR A 32 -19.81 4.68 -0.27
N MET A 33 -19.01 4.39 -1.31
CA MET A 33 -17.56 4.66 -1.36
C MET A 33 -17.19 6.16 -1.46
N VAL A 34 -18.16 7.05 -1.70
CA VAL A 34 -17.91 8.51 -1.86
C VAL A 34 -18.13 9.26 -0.54
N LEU A 35 -18.86 8.68 0.41
CA LEU A 35 -19.11 9.32 1.71
C LEU A 35 -18.01 9.05 2.76
N HIS A 36 -17.06 8.16 2.46
CA HIS A 36 -15.88 7.94 3.27
C HIS A 36 -14.63 8.39 2.51
N ASN A 37 -14.11 9.57 2.84
CA ASN A 37 -12.90 10.19 2.27
C ASN A 37 -11.58 9.43 2.56
N TYR A 38 -11.61 8.11 2.75
CA TYR A 38 -10.48 7.32 3.24
C TYR A 38 -10.14 6.15 2.31
N ARG A 39 -10.07 6.38 0.99
CA ARG A 39 -9.34 5.43 0.11
C ARG A 39 -7.89 5.37 0.57
N ARG A 40 -7.45 4.22 1.06
CA ARG A 40 -6.06 4.04 1.55
C ARG A 40 -5.06 3.86 0.43
N GLY A 41 -5.46 3.31 -0.71
CA GLY A 41 -4.54 3.10 -1.83
C GLY A 41 -5.21 2.85 -3.18
N TYR A 42 -4.46 3.07 -4.25
CA TYR A 42 -4.80 2.64 -5.61
C TYR A 42 -3.54 2.33 -6.41
N GLY A 43 -3.67 1.55 -7.48
CA GLY A 43 -2.57 1.28 -8.42
C GLY A 43 -3.09 0.74 -9.75
N LEU A 44 -2.45 1.12 -10.85
CA LEU A 44 -2.75 0.62 -12.20
C LEU A 44 -1.53 -0.12 -12.72
N GLY A 45 -1.72 -1.35 -13.20
CA GLY A 45 -0.64 -2.14 -13.76
C GLY A 45 -1.11 -3.03 -14.90
N TYR A 46 -0.14 -3.62 -15.59
CA TYR A 46 -0.35 -4.51 -16.72
C TYR A 46 -0.09 -5.97 -16.31
N ASP A 47 -1.10 -6.80 -16.47
CA ASP A 47 -1.04 -8.24 -16.35
C ASP A 47 -0.65 -8.84 -17.70
N SER A 48 0.61 -9.25 -17.84
CA SER A 48 1.11 -9.85 -19.08
C SER A 48 0.54 -11.24 -19.37
N VAL A 49 0.03 -11.96 -18.36
CA VAL A 49 -0.50 -13.33 -18.52
C VAL A 49 -1.89 -13.29 -19.16
N SER A 50 -2.74 -12.35 -18.73
CA SER A 50 -4.05 -12.13 -19.34
C SER A 50 -4.06 -11.03 -20.42
N ASP A 51 -2.92 -10.37 -20.64
CA ASP A 51 -2.73 -9.21 -21.52
C ASP A 51 -3.73 -8.09 -21.16
N ASP A 52 -3.92 -7.82 -19.87
CA ASP A 52 -4.94 -6.89 -19.36
C ASP A 52 -4.35 -5.76 -18.54
N TYR A 53 -5.03 -4.63 -18.51
CA TYR A 53 -4.76 -3.57 -17.53
C TYR A 53 -5.71 -3.73 -16.36
N LYS A 54 -5.15 -3.76 -15.16
CA LYS A 54 -5.93 -3.90 -13.93
C LYS A 54 -5.73 -2.70 -13.02
N LEU A 55 -6.84 -2.13 -12.57
CA LEU A 55 -6.86 -1.08 -11.54
C LEU A 55 -7.22 -1.72 -10.21
N VAL A 56 -6.33 -1.61 -9.24
CA VAL A 56 -6.57 -2.05 -7.85
C VAL A 56 -6.90 -0.84 -7.01
N LEU A 57 -8.00 -0.90 -6.28
CA LEU A 57 -8.39 0.05 -5.25
C LEU A 57 -8.34 -0.65 -3.90
N ILE A 58 -7.80 0.04 -2.89
CA ILE A 58 -7.70 -0.46 -1.52
C ILE A 58 -8.51 0.46 -0.62
N ASP A 59 -9.45 -0.14 0.11
CA ASP A 59 -10.39 0.55 0.98
C ASP A 59 -10.38 -0.08 2.38
N ASP A 60 -10.47 0.77 3.42
CA ASP A 60 -10.56 0.34 4.84
C ASP A 60 -12.00 0.35 5.37
N THR A 61 -12.93 0.92 4.61
CA THR A 61 -14.20 1.44 5.15
C THR A 61 -15.27 0.40 5.40
N LEU A 62 -14.96 -0.89 5.25
CA LEU A 62 -15.92 -1.93 5.50
C LEU A 62 -15.64 -2.55 6.87
N GLU A 63 -16.68 -2.67 7.70
CA GLU A 63 -16.72 -3.44 8.96
C GLU A 63 -16.28 -4.92 8.81
N LEU A 64 -15.87 -5.32 7.59
CA LEU A 64 -15.43 -6.64 7.13
C LEU A 64 -13.89 -6.79 7.06
N GLY A 65 -13.13 -5.74 7.37
CA GLY A 65 -11.67 -5.67 7.24
C GLY A 65 -11.20 -5.02 5.94
N ASP A 66 -9.87 -4.91 5.76
CA ASP A 66 -9.27 -4.29 4.57
C ASP A 66 -9.66 -5.06 3.29
N ILE A 67 -10.26 -4.34 2.32
CA ILE A 67 -10.78 -4.92 1.07
C ILE A 67 -10.09 -4.27 -0.12
N SER A 68 -9.78 -5.10 -1.11
CA SER A 68 -9.32 -4.67 -2.43
C SER A 68 -10.43 -4.87 -3.46
N ILE A 69 -10.52 -3.94 -4.39
CA ILE A 69 -11.40 -4.04 -5.56
C ILE A 69 -10.52 -3.97 -6.80
N VAL A 70 -10.57 -5.00 -7.63
CA VAL A 70 -9.80 -5.11 -8.87
C VAL A 70 -10.75 -4.86 -10.04
N TYR A 71 -10.43 -3.90 -10.88
CA TYR A 71 -11.11 -3.70 -12.15
C TYR A 71 -10.25 -4.24 -13.28
N SER A 72 -10.78 -5.21 -14.00
CA SER A 72 -10.21 -5.71 -15.25
C SER A 72 -10.75 -4.87 -16.42
N MET A 73 -9.86 -4.24 -17.18
CA MET A 73 -10.25 -3.40 -18.33
C MET A 73 -10.82 -4.26 -19.47
N LYS A 74 -10.18 -5.38 -19.79
CA LYS A 74 -10.66 -6.34 -20.80
C LYS A 74 -11.99 -6.94 -20.45
N ARG A 75 -12.16 -7.40 -19.20
CA ARG A 75 -13.40 -8.04 -18.77
C ARG A 75 -14.50 -7.01 -18.49
N ASN A 76 -14.13 -5.75 -18.25
CA ASN A 76 -15.02 -4.61 -18.00
C ASN A 76 -15.95 -4.85 -16.81
N TYR A 77 -15.37 -5.32 -15.69
CA TYR A 77 -16.08 -5.48 -14.44
C TYR A 77 -15.13 -5.44 -13.24
N TRP A 78 -15.72 -5.23 -12.05
CA TRP A 78 -15.06 -5.21 -10.75
C TRP A 78 -15.16 -6.58 -10.07
N GLU A 79 -14.05 -7.01 -9.49
CA GLU A 79 -13.90 -8.18 -8.61
C GLU A 79 -13.50 -7.72 -7.21
N TRP A 80 -14.09 -8.34 -6.19
CA TRP A 80 -13.75 -8.07 -4.79
C TRP A 80 -12.79 -9.14 -4.29
N SER A 81 -11.72 -8.71 -3.62
CA SER A 81 -10.77 -9.60 -2.96
C SER A 81 -10.40 -9.06 -1.57
N ARG A 82 -10.25 -9.96 -0.59
CA ARG A 82 -9.83 -9.56 0.77
C ARG A 82 -8.32 -9.39 0.81
N ILE A 83 -7.86 -8.44 1.61
CA ILE A 83 -6.43 -8.20 1.80
C ILE A 83 -6.01 -8.89 3.11
N PRO A 84 -5.19 -9.96 3.08
CA PRO A 84 -4.77 -10.66 4.29
C PRO A 84 -3.57 -9.99 4.98
N LEU A 85 -3.30 -8.70 4.74
CA LEU A 85 -2.07 -8.02 5.14
C LEU A 85 -2.35 -6.76 5.94
N ASP A 86 -1.41 -6.41 6.84
CA ASP A 86 -1.43 -5.16 7.60
C ASP A 86 -1.16 -3.96 6.67
N LEU A 87 -2.14 -3.06 6.56
CA LEU A 87 -2.11 -1.85 5.74
C LEU A 87 -1.95 -0.57 6.59
N PHE A 88 -1.39 -0.68 7.80
CA PHE A 88 -1.15 0.48 8.64
C PHE A 88 -0.21 1.50 7.97
N MET A 89 -0.61 2.78 7.91
CA MET A 89 0.11 3.84 7.19
C MET A 89 0.41 3.47 5.72
N LEU A 90 -0.55 2.86 5.04
CA LEU A 90 -0.43 2.55 3.63
C LEU A 90 -0.19 3.81 2.80
N GLU A 91 0.75 3.72 1.87
CA GLU A 91 0.96 4.70 0.83
C GLU A 91 -0.21 4.69 -0.17
N ALA A 92 -0.70 5.87 -0.53
CA ALA A 92 -1.86 5.99 -1.40
C ALA A 92 -1.63 5.49 -2.84
N ARG A 93 -0.39 5.53 -3.35
CA ARG A 93 -0.06 5.23 -4.74
C ARG A 93 0.75 3.96 -4.86
N GLY A 94 0.23 3.01 -5.62
CA GLY A 94 0.89 1.76 -5.95
C GLY A 94 1.88 1.94 -7.09
N SER A 95 3.07 1.37 -6.93
CA SER A 95 4.13 1.36 -7.93
C SER A 95 4.18 0.03 -8.67
N PHE A 96 4.10 0.08 -10.00
CA PHE A 96 4.11 -1.12 -10.84
C PHE A 96 5.55 -1.56 -11.17
N VAL A 97 5.91 -2.81 -10.84
CA VAL A 97 7.21 -3.43 -11.16
C VAL A 97 6.99 -4.92 -11.44
N GLU A 98 7.52 -5.44 -12.55
CA GLU A 98 7.57 -6.88 -12.88
C GLU A 98 6.24 -7.65 -12.75
N GLY A 99 5.10 -7.00 -13.06
CA GLY A 99 3.78 -7.64 -12.96
C GLY A 99 3.07 -7.45 -11.61
N PHE A 100 3.67 -6.68 -10.70
CA PHE A 100 3.14 -6.45 -9.35
C PHE A 100 2.88 -4.97 -9.12
N LEU A 101 1.82 -4.66 -8.38
CA LEU A 101 1.62 -3.35 -7.76
C LEU A 101 2.15 -3.36 -6.33
N ASN A 102 2.93 -2.35 -5.96
CA ASN A 102 3.63 -2.28 -4.69
C ASN A 102 3.22 -1.03 -3.90
N TRP A 103 2.94 -1.18 -2.61
CA TRP A 103 2.64 -0.09 -1.69
C TRP A 103 3.52 -0.19 -0.46
N GLY A 104 4.12 0.93 -0.04
CA GLY A 104 4.76 1.02 1.27
C GLY A 104 3.71 1.06 2.36
N SER A 105 3.96 0.40 3.48
CA SER A 105 3.22 0.58 4.72
C SER A 105 4.19 0.97 5.83
N GLY A 106 3.67 1.26 7.01
CA GLY A 106 4.49 1.58 8.18
C GLY A 106 5.47 0.48 8.59
N ARG A 107 5.26 -0.78 8.16
CA ARG A 107 6.03 -1.95 8.65
C ARG A 107 6.55 -2.85 7.54
N ASN A 108 5.96 -2.82 6.37
CA ASN A 108 6.27 -3.72 5.26
C ASN A 108 6.03 -3.03 3.91
N ILE A 109 6.43 -3.70 2.83
CA ILE A 109 5.97 -3.37 1.49
C ILE A 109 4.98 -4.48 1.10
N VAL A 110 3.78 -4.07 0.72
CA VAL A 110 2.73 -4.96 0.23
C VAL A 110 2.77 -4.96 -1.28
N ALA A 111 2.75 -6.14 -1.88
CA ALA A 111 2.64 -6.33 -3.31
C ALA A 111 1.35 -7.08 -3.66
N PHE A 112 0.78 -6.76 -4.82
CA PHE A 112 -0.35 -7.46 -5.42
C PHE A 112 0.09 -7.99 -6.78
N ALA A 113 0.11 -9.32 -6.92
CA ALA A 113 0.42 -10.02 -8.16
C ALA A 113 -0.76 -9.89 -9.11
N LEU A 114 -0.56 -9.29 -10.29
CA LEU A 114 -1.68 -9.03 -11.19
C LEU A 114 -2.17 -10.29 -11.91
N ASP A 115 -1.32 -11.28 -12.10
CA ASP A 115 -1.63 -12.54 -12.79
C ASP A 115 -2.43 -13.51 -11.92
N THR A 116 -2.05 -13.68 -10.66
CA THR A 116 -2.74 -14.54 -9.70
C THR A 116 -3.79 -13.81 -8.88
N GLU A 117 -3.77 -12.48 -8.88
CA GLU A 117 -4.63 -11.62 -8.07
C GLU A 117 -4.47 -11.86 -6.55
N GLU A 118 -3.24 -12.18 -6.14
CA GLU A 118 -2.89 -12.46 -4.74
C GLU A 118 -1.98 -11.38 -4.14
N PHE A 119 -2.19 -11.13 -2.85
CA PHE A 119 -1.34 -10.26 -2.06
C PHE A 119 -0.14 -11.02 -1.47
N CYS A 120 1.03 -10.40 -1.51
CA CYS A 120 2.24 -10.90 -0.88
C CYS A 120 3.05 -9.76 -0.24
N GLN A 121 4.06 -10.12 0.56
CA GLN A 121 4.98 -9.15 1.15
C GLN A 121 6.30 -9.15 0.37
N VAL A 122 6.78 -7.97 0.01
CA VAL A 122 8.12 -7.81 -0.56
C VAL A 122 9.14 -7.86 0.59
N PRO A 123 10.21 -8.67 0.48
CA PRO A 123 11.21 -8.75 1.53
C PRO A 123 11.93 -7.42 1.72
N LEU A 124 12.10 -6.97 2.96
CA LEU A 124 12.81 -5.74 3.29
C LEU A 124 14.33 -5.93 3.38
N PRO A 125 15.13 -4.87 3.14
CA PRO A 125 16.56 -4.87 3.42
C PRO A 125 16.88 -5.21 4.88
N ASN A 126 18.06 -5.79 5.12
CA ASN A 126 18.55 -6.05 6.46
C ASN A 126 18.67 -4.76 7.28
N GLY A 127 18.27 -4.83 8.56
CA GLY A 127 18.36 -3.71 9.50
C GLY A 127 17.13 -2.80 9.56
N ILE A 128 16.17 -2.96 8.65
CA ILE A 128 14.86 -2.29 8.74
C ILE A 128 13.94 -3.12 9.64
N LYS A 129 13.50 -2.53 10.74
CA LYS A 129 12.60 -3.16 11.72
C LYS A 129 11.70 -2.11 12.35
N GLY A 130 10.49 -2.53 12.73
CA GLY A 130 9.55 -1.69 13.46
C GLY A 130 8.81 -0.72 12.55
N LEU A 131 8.28 0.33 13.18
CA LEU A 131 7.43 1.32 12.53
C LEU A 131 8.27 2.43 11.88
N ALA A 132 8.07 2.67 10.59
CA ALA A 132 8.81 3.66 9.83
C ALA A 132 7.91 4.40 8.83
N LEU A 133 8.37 5.57 8.39
CA LEU A 133 7.83 6.24 7.22
C LEU A 133 8.45 5.59 5.98
N MET A 134 7.62 4.89 5.22
CA MET A 134 8.03 4.16 4.02
C MET A 134 7.25 4.65 2.81
N ASN A 135 7.96 4.93 1.73
CA ASN A 135 7.36 5.20 0.42
C ASN A 135 8.06 4.31 -0.60
N VAL A 136 7.31 3.79 -1.57
CA VAL A 136 7.85 3.02 -2.69
C VAL A 136 7.65 3.76 -4.00
N GLY A 137 8.53 3.46 -4.94
CA GLY A 137 8.53 4.05 -6.27
C GLY A 137 9.22 3.13 -7.26
N VAL A 138 9.37 3.63 -8.48
CA VAL A 138 10.17 2.96 -9.52
C VAL A 138 11.32 3.88 -9.90
N LEU A 139 12.54 3.37 -9.86
CA LEU A 139 13.74 4.10 -10.31
C LEU A 139 14.55 3.20 -11.25
N GLY A 140 14.64 3.60 -12.52
CA GLY A 140 15.38 2.83 -13.53
C GLY A 140 14.79 1.44 -13.79
N GLY A 141 13.48 1.27 -13.63
CA GLY A 141 12.80 -0.04 -13.75
C GLY A 141 12.83 -0.89 -12.48
N CYS A 142 13.64 -0.52 -11.49
CA CYS A 142 13.74 -1.25 -10.23
C CYS A 142 12.78 -0.69 -9.16
N LEU A 143 12.33 -1.55 -8.24
CA LEU A 143 11.60 -1.10 -7.07
C LEU A 143 12.52 -0.23 -6.19
N MET A 144 12.06 0.97 -5.87
CA MET A 144 12.70 1.92 -4.99
C MET A 144 11.91 2.03 -3.69
N MET A 145 12.61 2.19 -2.58
CA MET A 145 12.01 2.48 -1.27
C MET A 145 12.75 3.63 -0.60
N THR A 146 12.00 4.61 -0.11
CA THR A 146 12.50 5.55 0.90
C THR A 146 12.08 5.11 2.28
N HIS A 147 13.00 5.18 3.25
CA HIS A 147 12.79 4.71 4.61
C HIS A 147 13.37 5.71 5.63
N ALA A 148 12.56 6.14 6.58
CA ALA A 148 12.97 6.90 7.74
C ALA A 148 12.27 6.38 9.01
N ASN A 149 13.04 6.08 10.06
CA ASN A 149 12.45 5.83 11.37
C ASN A 149 11.81 7.13 11.89
N ILE A 150 10.75 7.02 12.69
CA ILE A 150 9.98 8.18 13.17
C ILE A 150 10.86 9.18 13.93
N SER A 151 11.88 8.71 14.65
CA SER A 151 12.83 9.52 15.41
C SER A 151 14.10 9.90 14.63
N GLU A 152 14.26 9.46 13.39
CA GLU A 152 15.46 9.72 12.59
C GLU A 152 15.34 11.00 11.77
N SER A 153 16.41 11.80 11.78
CA SER A 153 16.57 12.98 10.94
C SER A 153 17.17 12.67 9.56
N LYS A 154 17.09 11.41 9.12
CA LYS A 154 17.67 10.95 7.85
C LYS A 154 16.68 10.03 7.15
N ARG A 155 16.65 10.13 5.83
CA ARG A 155 15.85 9.27 4.96
C ARG A 155 16.78 8.47 4.05
N ASN A 156 16.77 7.17 4.21
CA ASN A 156 17.55 6.26 3.37
C ASN A 156 16.77 5.99 2.08
N VAL A 157 17.47 5.95 0.95
CA VAL A 157 16.92 5.53 -0.35
C VAL A 157 17.55 4.20 -0.73
N TRP A 158 16.71 3.21 -0.97
CA TRP A 158 17.08 1.85 -1.33
C TRP A 158 16.51 1.50 -2.70
N VAL A 159 17.22 0.66 -3.45
CA VAL A 159 16.75 0.09 -4.71
C VAL A 159 17.00 -1.41 -4.73
N MET A 160 15.99 -2.18 -5.11
CA MET A 160 16.02 -3.63 -5.29
C MET A 160 16.33 -3.93 -6.75
N LYS A 161 17.55 -4.40 -7.04
CA LYS A 161 17.99 -4.62 -8.43
C LYS A 161 17.27 -5.79 -9.10
N ASP A 162 17.12 -6.88 -8.35
CA ASP A 162 16.39 -8.07 -8.77
C ASP A 162 15.11 -8.15 -7.94
N TYR A 163 13.96 -7.96 -8.59
CA TYR A 163 12.67 -7.86 -7.91
C TYR A 163 12.36 -9.13 -7.10
N MET A 164 11.77 -8.96 -5.91
CA MET A 164 11.52 -10.00 -4.89
C MET A 164 12.77 -10.70 -4.31
N VAL A 165 13.99 -10.33 -4.70
CA VAL A 165 15.22 -10.91 -4.14
C VAL A 165 15.72 -10.04 -3.00
N LYS A 166 15.61 -10.51 -1.76
CA LYS A 166 16.01 -9.76 -0.57
C LYS A 166 17.45 -9.21 -0.63
N ASP A 167 18.37 -10.04 -1.10
CA ASP A 167 19.80 -9.69 -1.12
C ASP A 167 20.17 -8.72 -2.26
N SER A 168 19.22 -8.39 -3.15
CA SER A 168 19.43 -7.43 -4.24
C SER A 168 19.19 -5.98 -3.83
N TRP A 169 18.69 -5.75 -2.61
CA TRP A 169 18.54 -4.40 -2.05
C TRP A 169 19.90 -3.73 -1.87
N SER A 170 20.03 -2.52 -2.42
CA SER A 170 21.21 -1.68 -2.27
C SER A 170 20.80 -0.28 -1.82
N LYS A 171 21.52 0.26 -0.83
CA LYS A 171 21.32 1.65 -0.40
C LYS A 171 22.01 2.58 -1.40
N LEU A 172 21.26 3.47 -2.04
CA LEU A 172 21.79 4.44 -2.99
C LEU A 172 22.20 5.74 -2.32
N TYR A 173 21.31 6.30 -1.48
CA TYR A 173 21.52 7.62 -0.89
C TYR A 173 21.03 7.66 0.57
N VAL A 174 21.60 8.60 1.32
CA VAL A 174 21.09 9.02 2.63
C VAL A 174 20.78 10.51 2.54
N LEU A 175 19.49 10.84 2.52
CA LEU A 175 19.02 12.21 2.45
C LEU A 175 18.91 12.78 3.87
N PRO A 176 19.43 14.00 4.14
CA PRO A 176 19.14 14.68 5.39
C PRO A 176 17.66 15.06 5.45
N SER A 177 17.01 14.90 6.60
CA SER A 177 15.68 15.48 6.79
C SER A 177 15.83 16.98 6.96
N VAL A 178 15.24 17.76 6.06
CA VAL A 178 15.07 19.20 6.32
C VAL A 178 13.88 19.33 7.26
N PRO A 179 14.01 19.96 8.44
CA PRO A 179 12.85 20.29 9.24
C PRO A 179 11.91 21.10 8.37
N ILE A 180 10.66 20.64 8.21
CA ILE A 180 9.63 21.48 7.63
C ILE A 180 9.47 22.63 8.61
N LYS A 181 10.03 23.81 8.27
CA LYS A 181 9.71 25.03 8.98
C LYS A 181 8.25 25.32 8.65
N VAL A 182 7.38 25.05 9.62
CA VAL A 182 6.04 25.64 9.59
C VAL A 182 6.27 27.13 9.62
N ILE A 183 5.96 27.80 8.51
CA ILE A 183 5.96 29.26 8.47
C ILE A 183 4.72 29.64 9.28
N ASP A 184 4.92 30.03 10.54
CA ASP A 184 3.85 30.64 11.31
C ASP A 184 3.32 31.84 10.53
N GLN A 185 1.99 31.91 10.42
CA GLN A 185 1.28 32.87 9.58
C GLN A 185 1.79 34.29 9.78
N ILE A 186 1.87 35.03 8.67
CA ILE A 186 2.14 36.47 8.61
C ILE A 186 1.37 37.17 9.73
N SER A 187 2.09 37.75 10.68
CA SER A 187 1.51 38.68 11.65
C SER A 187 0.88 39.82 10.85
N SER A 188 -0.45 39.93 10.91
CA SER A 188 -1.16 41.11 10.45
C SER A 188 -0.72 42.30 11.30
N GLU A 189 -0.06 43.27 10.68
CA GLU A 189 0.08 44.63 11.21
C GLU A 189 -1.28 45.30 11.41
#